data_AF-V5I0B8-F1
#
_entry.id   AF-V5I0B8-F1
#
_cell.length_a   1.000
_cell.length_b   1.000
_cell.length_c   1.000
_cell.angle_alpha   90.00
_cell.angle_beta   90.00
_cell.angle_gamma   90.00
#
_symmetry.space_group_name_H-M   'P 1'
#
loop_
_entity.id
_entity.type
_entity.pdbx_description
1 polymer ?
#
loop_
_entity_poly.entity_id
_entity_poly.type
_entity_poly.pdbx_seq_one_letter_code
_entity_poly.pdbx_strand_id
1 'polypeptide(L)'
;ELAEPAEPETLEGRAAVIQEKLDATYRQIVFLDQQIRDLKRLYRRAEQNNKYAFRYNIRMKMSIASGIKMMFYHYANTKVTELERITAQMERSTASDTSDGV
;
A
#
# COMPACT_ATOMS: atom_id res chain seq x y z
N GLU A 1 -17.41 3.23 -18.14
CA GLU A 1 -17.07 4.54 -17.56
C GLU A 1 -17.12 4.37 -16.05
N LEU A 2 -15.96 4.16 -15.41
CA LEU A 2 -15.88 4.02 -13.96
C LEU A 2 -15.95 5.43 -13.40
N ALA A 3 -17.11 5.82 -12.86
CA ALA A 3 -17.27 7.08 -12.15
C ALA A 3 -16.23 7.16 -11.04
N GLU A 4 -15.31 8.11 -11.11
CA GLU A 4 -14.46 8.43 -9.97
C GLU A 4 -15.38 8.85 -8.81
N PRO A 5 -15.23 8.27 -7.62
CA PRO A 5 -16.04 8.68 -6.48
C PRO A 5 -15.78 10.17 -6.22
N ALA A 6 -16.87 10.93 -5.99
CA ALA A 6 -16.81 12.35 -5.69
C ALA A 6 -15.75 12.60 -4.59
N GLU A 7 -14.77 13.46 -4.90
CA GLU A 7 -13.75 13.84 -3.94
C GLU A 7 -14.44 14.41 -2.70
N PRO A 8 -14.18 13.86 -1.49
CA PRO A 8 -14.84 14.36 -0.29
C PRO A 8 -14.50 15.83 -0.09
N GLU A 9 -15.55 16.65 0.09
CA GLU A 9 -15.42 18.10 0.21
C GLU A 9 -14.70 18.53 1.50
N THR A 10 -14.71 17.68 2.54
CA THR A 10 -14.08 17.95 3.84
C THR A 10 -12.69 17.32 3.95
N LEU A 11 -11.79 17.98 4.69
CA LEU A 11 -10.46 17.45 4.99
C LEU A 11 -10.54 16.12 5.74
N GLU A 12 -11.52 15.97 6.63
CA GLU A 12 -11.81 14.74 7.38
C GLU A 12 -12.22 13.60 6.44
N GLY A 13 -13.10 13.88 5.48
CA GLY A 13 -13.52 12.90 4.47
C GLY A 13 -12.34 12.47 3.59
N ARG A 14 -11.47 13.40 3.20
CA ARG A 14 -10.25 13.09 2.45
C ARG A 14 -9.29 12.23 3.26
N ALA A 15 -9.07 12.57 4.53
CA ALA A 15 -8.23 11.77 5.43
C ALA A 15 -8.77 10.34 5.58
N ALA A 16 -10.08 10.17 5.75
CA ALA A 16 -10.73 8.86 5.85
C ALA A 16 -10.55 8.02 4.58
N VAL A 17 -10.73 8.60 3.40
CA VAL A 17 -10.51 7.91 2.12
C VAL A 17 -9.06 7.50 1.94
N ILE A 18 -8.10 8.34 2.34
CA ILE A 18 -6.68 8.00 2.29
C ILE A 18 -6.37 6.85 3.24
N GLN A 19 -6.92 6.87 4.45
CA GLN A 19 -6.75 5.78 5.42
C GLN A 19 -7.30 4.45 4.88
N GLU A 20 -8.48 4.45 4.26
CA GLU A 20 -9.03 3.25 3.64
C GLU A 20 -8.12 2.70 2.53
N LYS A 21 -7.58 3.59 1.69
CA LYS A 21 -6.62 3.23 0.63
C LYS A 21 -5.32 2.66 1.22
N LEU A 22 -4.84 3.19 2.34
CA LEU A 22 -3.67 2.67 3.06
C LEU A 22 -3.94 1.27 3.61
N ASP A 23 -5.09 1.05 4.25
CA ASP A 23 -5.47 -0.26 4.79
C ASP A 23 -5.60 -1.31 3.69
N ALA A 24 -6.18 -0.94 2.54
CA ALA A 24 -6.20 -1.80 1.36
C ALA A 24 -4.78 -2.11 0.86
N THR A 25 -3.90 -1.11 0.82
CA THR A 25 -2.51 -1.26 0.38
C THR A 25 -1.71 -2.19 1.29
N TYR A 26 -1.82 -2.04 2.62
CA TYR A 26 -1.14 -2.90 3.57
C TYR A 26 -1.62 -4.35 3.48
N ARG A 27 -2.92 -4.58 3.24
CA ARG A 27 -3.44 -5.93 2.95
C ARG A 27 -2.79 -6.54 1.71
N GLN A 28 -2.59 -5.77 0.64
CA GLN A 28 -1.89 -6.25 -0.56
C GLN A 28 -0.41 -6.58 -0.28
N ILE A 29 0.28 -5.76 0.52
CA ILE A 29 1.67 -6.01 0.92
C ILE A 29 1.78 -7.33 1.69
N VAL A 30 0.91 -7.56 2.67
CA VAL A 30 0.87 -8.80 3.46
C VAL A 30 0.59 -10.01 2.57
N PHE A 31 -0.36 -9.89 1.65
CA PHE A 31 -0.70 -10.93 0.69
C PHE A 31 0.50 -11.30 -0.21
N LEU A 32 1.16 -10.30 -0.81
CA LEU A 32 2.34 -10.52 -1.65
C LEU A 32 3.50 -11.14 -0.87
N ASP A 33 3.67 -10.74 0.39
CA ASP A 33 4.68 -11.34 1.26
C ASP A 33 4.43 -12.84 1.51
N GLN A 34 3.16 -13.21 1.69
CA GLN A 34 2.76 -14.61 1.78
C GLN A 34 3.04 -15.37 0.47
N GLN A 35 2.68 -14.79 -0.67
CA GLN A 35 2.97 -15.40 -1.97
C GLN A 35 4.48 -15.61 -2.19
N ILE A 36 5.31 -14.63 -1.83
CA ILE A 36 6.77 -14.74 -1.92
C ILE A 36 7.28 -15.86 -1.01
N ARG A 37 6.76 -16.01 0.22
CA ARG A 37 7.12 -17.13 1.09
C ARG A 37 6.78 -18.48 0.47
N ASP A 38 5.62 -18.61 -0.15
CA ASP A 38 5.18 -19.86 -0.77
C ASP A 38 6.00 -20.20 -2.01
N LEU A 39 6.30 -19.21 -2.85
CA LEU A 39 7.23 -19.37 -3.98
C LEU A 39 8.63 -19.80 -3.52
N LYS A 40 9.15 -19.23 -2.42
CA LYS A 40 10.43 -19.66 -1.83
C LYS A 40 10.39 -21.12 -1.37
N ARG A 41 9.28 -21.58 -0.78
CA ARG A 41 9.10 -23.00 -0.40
C ARG A 41 9.08 -23.91 -1.63
N LEU A 42 8.35 -23.53 -2.67
CA LEU A 42 8.31 -24.27 -3.94
C LEU A 42 9.67 -24.32 -4.62
N TYR A 43 10.43 -23.22 -4.58
CA TYR A 43 11.78 -23.15 -5.13
C TYR A 43 12.69 -24.18 -4.46
N ARG A 44 12.72 -24.22 -3.12
CA ARG A 44 13.54 -25.20 -2.38
C ARG A 44 13.18 -26.65 -2.72
N ARG A 45 11.88 -26.95 -2.92
CA ARG A 45 11.45 -28.28 -3.38
C ARG A 45 11.92 -28.56 -4.81
N ALA A 46 11.86 -27.58 -5.70
CA ALA A 46 12.38 -27.69 -7.07
C ALA A 46 13.90 -27.88 -7.09
N GLU A 47 14.61 -27.33 -6.09
CA GLU A 47 16.03 -27.56 -5.90
C GLU A 47 16.36 -29.00 -5.59
N GLN A 48 15.68 -29.57 -4.59
CA GLN A 48 15.87 -30.97 -4.20
C GLN A 48 15.60 -31.96 -5.34
N ASN A 49 14.73 -31.60 -6.30
CA ASN A 49 14.32 -32.47 -7.41
C ASN A 49 15.01 -32.15 -8.75
N ASN A 50 16.07 -31.31 -8.78
CA ASN A 50 16.82 -30.94 -10.00
C ASN A 50 15.95 -30.43 -11.18
N LYS A 51 14.83 -29.75 -10.90
CA LYS A 51 13.92 -29.22 -11.93
C LYS A 51 14.30 -27.82 -12.40
N TYR A 52 15.36 -27.69 -13.21
CA TYR A 52 15.95 -26.39 -13.60
C TYR A 52 14.96 -25.38 -14.25
N ALA A 53 14.17 -25.80 -15.23
CA ALA A 53 13.18 -24.91 -15.88
C ALA A 53 12.12 -24.41 -14.88
N PHE A 54 11.71 -25.29 -13.95
CA PHE A 54 10.75 -24.94 -12.90
C PHE A 54 11.35 -23.95 -11.88
N ARG A 55 12.63 -24.11 -11.52
CA ARG A 55 13.36 -23.13 -10.69
C ARG A 55 13.38 -21.74 -11.34
N TYR A 56 13.66 -21.66 -12.65
CA TYR A 56 13.68 -20.41 -13.38
C TYR A 56 12.29 -19.74 -13.38
N ASN A 57 11.24 -20.51 -13.65
CA ASN A 57 9.86 -19.99 -13.62
C ASN A 57 9.50 -19.43 -12.22
N ILE A 58 9.84 -20.15 -11.15
CA ILE A 58 9.59 -19.70 -9.79
C ILE A 58 10.40 -18.43 -9.48
N ARG A 59 11.67 -18.36 -9.90
CA ARG A 59 12.50 -17.16 -9.74
C ARG A 59 11.86 -15.95 -10.41
N MET A 60 11.40 -16.09 -11.65
CA MET A 60 10.69 -15.03 -12.36
C MET A 60 9.44 -14.57 -11.60
N LYS A 61 8.61 -15.50 -11.13
CA LYS A 61 7.41 -15.18 -10.34
C LYS A 61 7.75 -14.45 -9.04
N MET A 62 8.82 -14.86 -8.34
CA MET A 62 9.29 -14.17 -7.13
C MET A 62 9.74 -12.74 -7.44
N SER A 63 10.48 -12.53 -8.54
CA SER A 63 10.92 -11.19 -8.97
C SER A 63 9.74 -10.27 -9.25
N ILE A 64 8.73 -10.77 -9.98
CA ILE A 64 7.51 -10.02 -10.29
C ILE A 64 6.77 -9.65 -9.00
N ALA A 65 6.49 -10.63 -8.12
CA ALA A 65 5.79 -10.37 -6.87
C ALA A 65 6.54 -9.37 -5.97
N SER A 66 7.88 -9.45 -5.94
CA SER A 66 8.71 -8.51 -5.18
C SER A 66 8.66 -7.10 -5.76
N GLY A 67 8.68 -6.95 -7.09
CA GLY A 67 8.51 -5.66 -7.76
C GLY A 67 7.16 -5.02 -7.45
N ILE A 68 6.08 -5.78 -7.55
CA ILE A 68 4.73 -5.30 -7.21
C ILE A 68 4.64 -4.91 -5.73
N LYS A 69 5.22 -5.71 -4.82
CA LYS A 69 5.27 -5.38 -3.38
C LYS A 69 5.97 -4.05 -3.14
N MET A 70 7.08 -3.80 -3.84
CA MET A 70 7.80 -2.52 -3.77
C MET A 70 6.94 -1.35 -4.26
N MET A 71 6.19 -1.54 -5.35
CA MET A 71 5.25 -0.51 -5.84
C MET A 71 4.19 -0.16 -4.79
N PHE A 72 3.62 -1.15 -4.08
CA PHE A 72 2.68 -0.88 -2.99
C PHE A 72 3.33 -0.15 -1.81
N TYR A 73 4.58 -0.45 -1.46
CA TYR A 73 5.32 0.34 -0.45
C TYR A 73 5.48 1.80 -0.87
N HIS A 74 5.86 2.05 -2.13
CA HIS A 74 5.96 3.41 -2.65
C HIS A 74 4.61 4.13 -2.61
N TYR A 75 3.54 3.45 -3.05
CA TYR A 75 2.19 4.01 -2.99
C TYR A 75 1.76 4.34 -1.55
N ALA A 76 2.00 3.42 -0.60
CA ALA A 76 1.71 3.64 0.81
C ALA A 76 2.45 4.87 1.35
N ASN A 77 3.75 4.99 1.07
CA ASN A 77 4.53 6.15 1.49
C ASN A 77 3.96 7.47 0.95
N THR A 78 3.61 7.52 -0.34
CA THR A 78 2.97 8.71 -0.93
C THR A 78 1.66 9.07 -0.21
N LYS A 79 0.85 8.07 0.13
CA LYS A 79 -0.43 8.28 0.83
C LYS A 79 -0.28 8.64 2.30
N VAL A 80 0.73 8.12 2.99
CA VAL A 80 1.07 8.56 4.36
C VAL A 80 1.48 10.03 4.36
N THR A 81 2.37 10.45 3.45
CA THR A 81 2.77 11.87 3.34
C THR A 81 1.58 12.78 3.04
N GLU A 82 0.65 12.33 2.20
CA GLU A 82 -0.59 13.06 1.91
C GLU A 82 -1.50 13.17 3.14
N LEU A 83 -1.66 12.08 3.89
CA LEU A 83 -2.45 12.05 5.13
C LEU A 83 -1.86 12.98 6.19
N GLU A 84 -0.54 12.96 6.38
CA GLU A 84 0.18 13.84 7.30
C GLU A 84 -0.06 15.32 6.95
N ARG A 85 -0.01 15.66 5.66
CA ARG A 85 -0.28 17.03 5.19
C ARG A 85 -1.71 17.47 5.49
N ILE A 86 -2.70 16.60 5.26
CA ILE A 86 -4.11 16.90 5.53
C ILE A 86 -4.34 17.05 7.04
N THR A 87 -3.75 16.15 7.84
CA THR A 87 -3.83 16.20 9.31
C THR A 87 -3.25 17.50 9.85
N ALA A 88 -2.06 17.90 9.41
CA ALA A 88 -1.45 19.16 9.78
C ALA A 88 -2.23 20.40 9.28
N GLN A 89 -3.05 20.28 8.24
CA GLN A 89 -3.95 21.35 7.81
C GLN A 89 -5.16 21.46 8.73
N MET A 90 -5.76 20.34 9.14
CA MET A 90 -6.89 20.32 10.08
C MET A 90 -6.50 20.89 11.45
N GLU A 91 -5.32 20.53 11.97
CA GLU A 91 -4.79 21.07 13.23
C GLU A 91 -4.61 22.60 13.19
N ARG A 92 -4.18 23.15 12.04
CA ARG A 92 -4.04 24.60 11.89
C ARG A 92 -5.37 25.33 11.79
N SER A 93 -6.36 24.73 11.12
CA SER A 93 -7.70 25.30 11.02
C SER A 93 -8.39 25.35 12.39
N THR A 94 -8.31 24.27 13.17
CA THR A 94 -8.89 24.21 14.53
C THR A 94 -8.24 25.19 15.52
N ALA A 95 -6.94 25.47 15.37
CA ALA A 95 -6.25 26.47 16.19
C ALA A 95 -6.70 27.91 15.88
N SER A 96 -7.06 28.22 14.63
CA SER A 96 -7.53 29.56 14.22
C SER A 96 -8.95 29.87 14.73
N ASP A 97 -9.83 28.87 14.78
CA ASP A 97 -11.20 29.06 15.26
C ASP A 97 -11.27 29.30 16.78
N THR A 98 -10.22 28.93 17.52
CA THR A 98 -10.16 29.10 18.98
C THR A 98 -9.69 30.51 19.39
N SER A 99 -9.05 31.28 18.50
CA SER A 99 -8.47 32.60 18.83
C SER A 99 -9.41 33.80 18.65
N ASP A 100 -10.54 33.66 17.95
CA ASP A 100 -11.48 34.77 17.67
C ASP A 100 -12.65 34.85 18.68
N GLY A 101 -12.57 34.14 19.81
CA GLY A 101 -13.66 33.97 20.78
C GLY A 101 -13.50 34.63 22.15
N VAL A 102 -12.55 35.57 22.36
CA VAL A 102 -12.35 36.29 23.64
C VAL A 102 -12.50 37.79 23.47
#